data_AF-A0A920M439-F1
#
_entry.id   AF-A0A920M439-F1
#
_cell.length_a   1.000
_cell.length_b   1.000
_cell.length_c   1.000
_cell.angle_alpha   90.00
_cell.angle_beta   90.00
_cell.angle_gamma   90.00
#
_symmetry.space_group_name_H-M   'P 1'
#
loop_
_entity.id
_entity.type
_entity.pdbx_description
1 polymer ?
#
loop_
_entity_poly.entity_id
_entity_poly.type
_entity_poly.pdbx_seq_one_letter_code
_entity_poly.pdbx_strand_id
1 'polypeptide(L)'
;MTIQDQISDMITRIRNSVMVKHEKVSVGKSKLNLSILQLLNNEGFISDFAEEKSDKFSNYSIKLKYFDDGSSAISGLKRVSKPGLKIYVKKDEIPTFFLWNGCCSNVNVQRSDDRSLGN
;
A
#
# COMPACT_ATOMS: atom_id res chain seq x y z
N MET A 1 3.92 -20.00 13.84
CA MET A 1 3.64 -18.58 14.15
C MET A 1 2.20 -18.29 13.81
N THR A 2 1.45 -17.68 14.73
CA THR A 2 0.08 -17.22 14.49
C THR A 2 0.14 -15.84 13.81
N ILE A 3 -0.45 -15.72 12.62
CA ILE A 3 -0.52 -14.44 11.91
C ILE A 3 -1.68 -13.65 12.48
N GLN A 4 -1.40 -12.67 13.34
CA GLN A 4 -2.43 -11.83 13.96
C GLN A 4 -2.87 -10.65 13.07
N ASP A 5 -2.01 -10.19 12.15
CA ASP A 5 -2.29 -9.04 11.28
C ASP A 5 -1.71 -9.24 9.87
N GLN A 6 -2.59 -9.46 8.89
CA GLN A 6 -2.22 -9.72 7.49
C GLN A 6 -1.59 -8.50 6.79
N ILE A 7 -1.94 -7.28 7.20
CA ILE A 7 -1.38 -6.06 6.58
C ILE A 7 0.04 -5.83 7.08
N SER A 8 0.27 -6.04 8.38
CA SER A 8 1.60 -5.91 8.95
C SER A 8 2.56 -6.96 8.39
N ASP A 9 2.09 -8.19 8.17
CA ASP A 9 2.86 -9.25 7.51
C ASP A 9 3.24 -8.85 6.09
N MET A 10 2.28 -8.38 5.27
CA MET A 10 2.54 -7.90 3.91
C MET A 10 3.60 -6.81 3.87
N ILE A 11 3.45 -5.76 4.68
CA ILE A 11 4.40 -4.63 4.73
C ILE A 11 5.80 -5.12 5.11
N THR A 12 5.89 -6.03 6.08
CA THR A 12 7.17 -6.57 6.55
C THR A 12 7.84 -7.41 5.47
N ARG A 13 7.08 -8.27 4.76
CA ARG A 13 7.61 -9.06 3.65
C ARG A 13 8.14 -8.18 2.53
N ILE A 14 7.39 -7.16 2.11
CA ILE A 14 7.84 -6.23 1.06
C ILE A 14 9.11 -5.51 1.50
N ARG A 15 9.17 -5.00 2.74
CA ARG A 15 10.37 -4.33 3.26
C ARG A 15 11.58 -5.25 3.26
N ASN A 16 11.42 -6.49 3.75
CA ASN A 16 12.51 -7.46 3.80
C ASN A 16 12.99 -7.82 2.39
N SER A 17 12.07 -8.01 1.44
CA SER A 17 12.40 -8.29 0.05
C SER A 17 13.15 -7.15 -0.63
N VAL A 18 12.79 -5.89 -0.35
CA VAL A 18 13.53 -4.72 -0.83
C VAL A 18 14.96 -4.70 -0.27
N MET A 19 15.13 -4.99 1.02
CA MET A 19 16.46 -5.05 1.65
C MET A 19 17.36 -6.14 1.05
N VAL A 20 16.78 -7.28 0.68
CA VAL A 20 17.49 -8.42 0.07
C VAL A 20 17.52 -8.33 -1.47
N LYS A 21 16.91 -7.29 -2.06
CA LYS A 21 16.78 -7.07 -3.51
C LYS A 21 16.11 -8.23 -4.27
N HIS A 22 15.10 -8.85 -3.66
CA HIS A 22 14.29 -9.86 -4.35
C HIS A 22 13.38 -9.22 -5.42
N GLU A 23 13.29 -9.83 -6.58
CA GLU A 23 12.38 -9.36 -7.66
C GLU A 23 10.91 -9.65 -7.36
N LYS A 24 10.63 -10.74 -6.63
CA LYS A 24 9.28 -11.25 -6.38
C LYS A 24 9.05 -11.48 -4.89
N VAL A 25 7.82 -11.21 -4.44
CA VAL A 25 7.38 -11.39 -3.06
C VAL A 25 6.04 -12.11 -3.01
N SER A 26 5.95 -13.15 -2.18
CA SER A 26 4.70 -13.89 -1.94
C SER A 26 4.03 -13.45 -0.63
N VAL A 27 2.77 -13.07 -0.72
CA VAL A 27 1.94 -12.59 0.40
C VAL A 27 0.63 -13.35 0.44
N GLY A 28 0.08 -13.63 1.62
CA GLY A 28 -1.21 -14.31 1.75
C GLY A 28 -2.38 -13.53 1.13
N LYS A 29 -3.33 -14.25 0.53
CA LYS A 29 -4.54 -13.67 -0.05
C LYS A 29 -5.46 -13.06 1.03
N SER A 30 -5.81 -11.80 0.84
CA SER A 30 -6.79 -11.08 1.65
C SER A 30 -7.42 -9.96 0.81
N LYS A 31 -8.70 -9.64 1.07
CA LYS A 31 -9.40 -8.54 0.39
C LYS A 31 -8.71 -7.19 0.62
N LEU A 32 -8.20 -6.96 1.84
CA LEU A 32 -7.48 -5.73 2.19
C LEU A 32 -6.11 -5.66 1.52
N ASN A 33 -5.42 -6.80 1.39
CA ASN A 33 -4.14 -6.84 0.68
C ASN A 33 -4.35 -6.55 -0.81
N LEU A 34 -5.42 -7.07 -1.42
CA LEU A 34 -5.75 -6.79 -2.82
C LEU A 34 -5.96 -5.29 -3.07
N SER A 35 -6.76 -4.60 -2.25
CA SER A 35 -6.99 -3.16 -2.44
C SER A 35 -5.72 -2.33 -2.28
N ILE A 36 -4.84 -2.70 -1.34
CA ILE A 36 -3.54 -2.05 -1.18
C ILE A 36 -2.63 -2.32 -2.39
N LEU A 37 -2.59 -3.54 -2.92
CA LEU A 37 -1.80 -3.87 -4.11
C LEU A 37 -2.28 -3.12 -5.35
N GLN A 38 -3.59 -2.98 -5.53
CA GLN A 38 -4.16 -2.17 -6.60
C GLN A 38 -3.72 -0.70 -6.49
N LEU A 39 -3.77 -0.13 -5.28
CA LEU A 39 -3.28 1.23 -5.05
C LEU A 39 -1.79 1.38 -5.37
N LEU A 40 -0.96 0.44 -4.89
CA LEU A 40 0.48 0.45 -5.16
C LEU A 40 0.81 0.32 -6.65
N ASN A 41 0.00 -0.42 -7.40
CA ASN A 41 0.15 -0.55 -8.85
C ASN A 41 -0.23 0.75 -9.56
N ASN A 42 -1.36 1.36 -9.17
CA ASN A 42 -1.84 2.60 -9.77
C ASN A 42 -0.88 3.78 -9.58
N GLU A 43 -0.23 3.85 -8.41
CA GLU A 43 0.80 4.85 -8.11
C GLU A 43 2.18 4.50 -8.71
N GLY A 44 2.35 3.32 -9.30
CA GLY A 44 3.58 2.90 -9.98
C GLY A 44 4.73 2.46 -9.06
N PHE A 45 4.43 2.08 -7.80
CA PHE A 45 5.43 1.57 -6.84
C PHE A 45 5.81 0.10 -7.08
N ILE A 46 4.90 -0.68 -7.66
CA ILE A 46 5.13 -2.07 -8.06
C ILE A 46 5.01 -2.20 -9.58
N SER A 47 5.67 -3.19 -10.16
CA SER A 47 5.58 -3.43 -11.60
C SER A 47 4.29 -4.16 -11.96
N ASP A 48 3.96 -5.20 -11.19
CA ASP A 48 2.79 -6.02 -11.43
C ASP A 48 2.49 -6.91 -10.21
N PHE A 49 1.28 -7.46 -10.15
CA PHE A 49 0.94 -8.49 -9.17
C PHE A 49 0.02 -9.55 -9.77
N ALA A 50 0.21 -10.81 -9.38
CA ALA A 50 -0.59 -11.94 -9.83
C ALA A 50 -1.16 -12.73 -8.65
N GLU A 51 -2.34 -13.31 -8.83
CA GLU A 51 -2.87 -14.27 -7.88
C GLU A 51 -2.37 -15.68 -8.24
N GLU A 52 -1.60 -16.28 -7.34
CA GLU A 52 -1.18 -17.67 -7.44
C GLU A 52 -2.12 -18.52 -6.60
N LYS A 53 -2.94 -19.35 -7.27
CA LYS A 53 -3.79 -20.34 -6.62
C LYS A 53 -2.96 -21.59 -6.36
N SER A 54 -2.69 -21.86 -5.09
CA SER A 54 -2.15 -23.13 -4.62
C SER A 54 -3.28 -23.93 -3.95
N ASP A 55 -3.23 -25.27 -4.02
CA ASP A 55 -4.31 -26.16 -3.56
C ASP A 55 -4.72 -25.96 -2.09
N LYS A 56 -3.84 -25.41 -1.25
CA LYS A 56 -4.07 -25.21 0.19
C LYS A 56 -4.17 -23.74 0.61
N PHE A 57 -3.47 -22.84 -0.07
CA PHE A 57 -3.44 -21.42 0.28
C PHE A 57 -3.24 -20.58 -0.99
N SER A 58 -4.14 -19.63 -1.24
CA SER A 58 -3.96 -18.65 -2.32
C SER A 58 -3.05 -17.52 -1.85
N ASN A 59 -2.10 -17.14 -2.68
CA ASN A 59 -1.14 -16.07 -2.41
C ASN A 59 -1.13 -15.03 -3.55
N TYR A 60 -0.71 -13.82 -3.24
CA TYR A 60 -0.36 -12.80 -4.21
C TYR A 60 1.14 -12.80 -4.43
N SER A 61 1.54 -12.91 -5.70
CA SER A 61 2.91 -12.81 -6.19
C SER A 61 3.13 -11.40 -6.73
N ILE A 62 3.94 -10.61 -6.03
CA ILE A 62 4.16 -9.19 -6.30
C ILE A 62 5.52 -9.03 -6.95
N LYS A 63 5.58 -8.35 -8.10
CA LYS A 63 6.84 -7.97 -8.76
C LYS A 63 7.25 -6.57 -8.32
N LEU A 64 8.40 -6.47 -7.66
CA LEU A 64 8.94 -5.20 -7.21
C LEU A 64 9.62 -4.45 -8.36
N LYS A 65 9.49 -3.13 -8.36
CA LYS A 65 10.12 -2.24 -9.33
C LYS A 65 11.41 -1.68 -8.77
N TYR A 66 12.48 -1.79 -9.55
CA TYR A 66 13.79 -1.22 -9.28
C TYR A 66 14.15 -0.23 -10.38
N PHE A 67 14.84 0.85 -10.02
CA PHE A 67 15.43 1.80 -10.96
C PHE A 67 16.84 1.35 -11.36
N ASP A 68 17.36 1.92 -12.45
CA ASP A 68 18.70 1.62 -12.98
C ASP A 68 19.82 1.90 -11.96
N ASP A 69 19.61 2.87 -11.07
CA ASP A 69 20.55 3.20 -9.98
C ASP A 69 20.58 2.14 -8.86
N GLY A 70 19.78 1.08 -8.98
CA GLY A 70 19.65 0.02 -7.98
C GLY A 70 18.79 0.40 -6.77
N SER A 71 18.20 1.59 -6.76
CA SER A 71 17.21 2.01 -5.78
C SER A 71 15.84 1.38 -6.08
N SER A 72 15.17 0.86 -5.06
CA SER A 72 13.78 0.40 -5.18
C SER A 72 12.83 1.59 -5.28
N ALA A 73 11.73 1.43 -6.02
CA ALA A 73 10.64 2.42 -6.05
C ALA A 73 10.01 2.67 -4.67
N ILE A 74 10.20 1.72 -3.74
CA ILE A 74 9.71 1.77 -2.38
C ILE A 74 10.86 2.10 -1.44
N SER A 75 10.87 3.33 -0.90
CA SER A 75 11.87 3.77 0.09
C SER A 75 11.57 3.30 1.51
N GLY A 76 10.28 3.25 1.90
CA GLY A 76 9.88 2.79 3.22
C GLY A 76 8.38 2.64 3.39
N LEU A 77 7.95 1.48 3.90
CA LEU A 77 6.55 1.21 4.26
C LEU A 77 6.43 1.16 5.78
N LYS A 78 5.44 1.82 6.37
CA LYS A 78 5.17 1.77 7.82
C LYS A 78 3.68 1.68 8.09
N ARG A 79 3.29 0.75 8.97
CA ARG A 79 1.92 0.63 9.48
C ARG A 79 1.72 1.61 10.64
N VAL A 80 0.74 2.50 10.50
CA VAL A 80 0.42 3.54 11.49
C VAL A 80 -0.53 2.98 12.57
N SER A 81 -1.63 2.34 12.18
CA SER A 81 -2.59 1.71 13.11
C SER A 81 -2.20 0.26 13.41
N LYS A 82 -2.09 -0.10 14.70
CA LYS A 82 -1.73 -1.45 15.14
C LYS A 82 -2.87 -2.05 15.97
N PRO A 83 -3.01 -3.39 16.04
CA PRO A 83 -4.10 -4.01 16.81
C PRO A 83 -4.07 -3.63 18.31
N GLY A 84 -2.88 -3.47 18.91
CA GLY A 84 -2.73 -3.03 20.30
C GLY A 84 -2.84 -1.52 20.52
N LEU A 85 -2.75 -0.71 19.46
CA LEU A 85 -2.89 0.75 19.52
C LEU A 85 -3.59 1.24 18.25
N LYS A 86 -4.92 1.36 18.33
CA LYS A 86 -5.74 1.89 17.26
C LYS A 86 -5.68 3.42 17.30
N ILE A 87 -5.25 4.00 16.20
CA ILE A 87 -5.19 5.45 16.02
C ILE A 87 -6.43 5.85 15.21
N TYR A 88 -7.32 6.62 15.83
CA TYR A 88 -8.49 7.21 15.19
C TYR A 88 -8.24 8.70 15.05
N VAL A 89 -8.51 9.25 13.87
CA VAL A 89 -8.21 10.65 13.56
C VAL A 89 -9.49 11.29 13.04
N LYS A 90 -9.78 12.51 13.49
CA LYS A 90 -10.91 13.29 12.97
C LYS A 90 -10.56 13.82 11.59
N LYS A 91 -11.59 14.17 10.79
CA LYS A 91 -11.41 14.65 9.40
C LYS A 91 -10.42 15.83 9.28
N ASP A 92 -10.37 16.68 10.31
CA ASP A 92 -9.58 17.91 10.32
C ASP A 92 -8.13 17.69 10.79
N GLU A 93 -7.83 16.49 11.33
CA GLU A 93 -6.53 16.14 11.92
C GLU A 93 -5.79 15.09 11.07
N ILE A 94 -6.27 14.79 9.86
CA ILE A 94 -5.66 13.78 8.98
C ILE A 94 -4.20 14.17 8.73
N PRO A 95 -3.23 13.35 9.16
CA PRO A 95 -1.83 13.67 8.96
C PRO A 95 -1.51 13.67 7.47
N THR A 96 -1.08 14.80 6.95
CA THR A 96 -0.55 14.91 5.59
C THR A 96 0.85 14.30 5.57
N PHE A 97 0.99 13.14 4.91
CA PHE A 97 2.29 12.53 4.71
C PHE A 97 2.94 13.13 3.46
N PHE A 98 4.10 13.76 3.62
CA PHE A 98 4.86 14.34 2.51
C PHE A 98 5.50 13.22 1.70
N LEU A 99 4.93 12.91 0.52
CA LEU A 99 5.63 12.17 -0.53
C LEU A 99 6.65 13.11 -1.16
N TRP A 100 7.86 13.17 -0.59
CA TRP A 100 8.99 13.77 -1.29
C TRP A 100 9.37 12.84 -2.45
N ASN A 101 8.77 13.10 -3.61
CA ASN A 101 9.32 13.05 -4.97
C ASN A 101 8.18 13.22 -6.00
N GLY A 102 7.80 14.47 -6.27
CA GLY A 102 7.55 14.94 -7.64
C GLY A 102 6.39 14.38 -8.48
N CYS A 103 5.39 13.68 -7.93
CA CYS A 103 4.18 13.34 -8.69
C CYS A 103 2.92 13.81 -7.97
N CYS A 104 2.43 14.99 -8.35
CA CYS A 104 1.08 15.43 -8.06
C CYS A 104 0.10 14.63 -8.93
N SER A 105 -0.40 13.49 -8.44
CA SER A 105 -1.73 13.04 -8.87
C SER A 105 -2.74 13.84 -8.05
N ASN A 106 -3.24 14.92 -8.66
CA ASN A 106 -4.44 15.62 -8.20
C ASN A 106 -5.58 14.61 -8.06
N VAL A 107 -5.78 14.05 -6.88
CA VAL A 107 -7.09 13.51 -6.50
C VAL A 107 -7.95 14.74 -6.24
N ASN A 108 -8.53 15.24 -7.33
CA ASN A 108 -9.59 16.23 -7.32
C ASN A 108 -10.80 15.58 -6.62
N VAL A 109 -10.85 15.70 -5.30
CA VAL A 109 -12.10 15.52 -4.56
C VAL A 109 -12.93 16.74 -4.92
N GLN A 110 -13.70 16.64 -6.02
CA GLN A 110 -14.76 17.58 -6.29
C GLN A 110 -15.73 17.52 -5.10
N ARG A 111 -15.56 18.48 -4.19
CA ARG A 111 -16.61 18.90 -3.27
C ARG A 111 -17.76 19.42 -4.12
N SER A 112 -18.76 18.60 -4.35
CA SER A 112 -20.11 19.07 -4.70
C SER A 112 -20.78 19.57 -3.42
N ASP A 113 -20.25 20.67 -2.88
CA ASP A 113 -20.96 21.54 -1.95
C ASP A 113 -21.84 22.49 -2.78
N ASP A 114 -22.91 21.97 -3.41
CA ASP A 114 -24.01 22.81 -3.88
C ASP A 114 -24.95 23.07 -2.71
N ARG A 115 -24.53 23.99 -1.85
CA ARG A 115 -25.42 24.77 -0.98
C ARG A 115 -25.73 26.07 -1.72
N SER A 116 -26.76 26.05 -2.55
CA SER A 116 -27.44 27.27 -2.98
C SER A 116 -28.47 27.67 -1.92
N LEU A 117 -28.14 28.72 -1.17
CA LEU A 117 -29.09 29.54 -0.39
C LEU A 117 -29.32 30.86 -1.14
N GLY A 118 -30.59 31.28 -1.20
CA GLY A 118 -31.07 32.60 -1.66
C GLY A 118 -31.81 32.50 -3.00
N ASN A 119 -33.11 32.78 -3.11
CA ASN A 119 -34.06 33.54 -2.29
C ASN A 119 -35.38 32.78 -2.08
#